data_AF-A0AAN8S127-F1
#
_entry.id   AF-A0AAN8S127-F1
#
_cell.length_a   1.000
_cell.length_b   1.000
_cell.length_c   1.000
_cell.angle_alpha   90.00
_cell.angle_beta   90.00
_cell.angle_gamma   90.00
#
_symmetry.space_group_name_H-M   'P 1'
#
loop_
_entity.id
_entity.type
_entity.pdbx_description
1 polymer ?
#
loop_
_entity_poly.entity_id
_entity_poly.type
_entity_poly.pdbx_seq_one_letter_code
_entity_poly.pdbx_strand_id
1 'polypeptide(L)'
;MAAKILMKNAKFAEEEFAGAIDCFKCVSINGDNPACDDPFHNNYTAEIYESPCMGGRKDRNGLFPATACIKMAGQYQNGTKITVRGCALDSGSLTIDTEIIRMSHCGAFYFDGK
;
A
#
# COMPACT_ATOMS: atom_id res chain seq x y z
N MET A 1 12.91 -37.24 38.57
CA MET A 1 11.48 -37.23 38.16
C MET A 1 11.08 -35.77 37.99
N ALA A 2 11.21 -35.18 36.82
CA ALA A 2 10.27 -35.25 35.69
C ALA A 2 8.86 -34.74 36.06
N ALA A 3 8.62 -33.46 35.81
CA ALA A 3 7.29 -32.93 35.50
C ALA A 3 7.35 -32.29 34.11
N LYS A 4 7.17 -33.15 33.09
CA LYS A 4 6.99 -32.77 31.69
C LYS A 4 5.56 -32.28 31.55
N ILE A 5 5.32 -30.98 31.77
CA ILE A 5 4.06 -30.36 31.38
C ILE A 5 4.13 -30.17 29.87
N LEU A 6 3.53 -31.14 29.17
CA LEU A 6 3.24 -31.07 27.75
C LEU A 6 2.33 -29.85 27.52
N MET A 7 2.90 -28.78 26.98
CA MET A 7 2.14 -27.69 26.35
C MET A 7 1.46 -28.25 25.10
N LYS A 8 0.36 -28.98 25.30
CA LYS A 8 -0.61 -29.28 24.25
C LYS A 8 -1.73 -28.26 24.40
N ASN A 9 -1.96 -27.50 23.33
CA ASN A 9 -3.09 -26.57 23.16
C ASN A 9 -2.94 -25.21 23.83
N ALA A 10 -1.83 -24.51 23.58
CA ALA A 10 -1.93 -23.06 23.46
C ALA A 10 -2.72 -22.77 22.18
N LYS A 11 -4.06 -22.74 22.27
CA LYS A 11 -4.83 -21.84 21.41
C LYS A 11 -4.41 -20.44 21.85
N PHE A 12 -3.32 -19.95 21.28
CA PHE A 12 -3.20 -18.51 21.11
C PHE A 12 -4.46 -18.13 20.36
N ALA A 13 -5.34 -17.38 21.03
CA ALA A 13 -6.31 -16.60 20.31
C ALA A 13 -5.46 -15.68 19.41
N GLU A 14 -5.30 -16.09 18.17
CA GLU A 14 -5.04 -15.15 17.09
C GLU A 14 -6.26 -14.23 17.12
N GLU A 15 -6.11 -13.09 17.80
CA GLU A 15 -6.93 -11.93 17.52
C GLU A 15 -6.82 -11.73 16.01
N GLU A 16 -7.92 -11.86 15.28
CA GLU A 16 -8.01 -11.40 13.90
C GLU A 16 -7.89 -9.87 13.95
N PHE A 17 -6.66 -9.39 14.11
CA PHE A 17 -6.31 -7.99 13.93
C PHE A 17 -6.83 -7.63 12.56
N ALA A 18 -7.84 -6.76 12.47
CA ALA A 18 -8.48 -6.39 11.21
C ALA A 18 -7.43 -6.28 10.12
N GLY A 19 -7.36 -7.31 9.27
CA GLY A 19 -6.16 -7.63 8.52
C GLY A 19 -5.93 -6.55 7.49
N ALA A 20 -4.96 -5.68 7.74
CA ALA A 20 -4.50 -4.78 6.71
C ALA A 20 -4.04 -5.64 5.53
N ILE A 21 -4.40 -5.26 4.31
CA ILE A 21 -3.87 -5.93 3.15
C ILE A 21 -2.36 -5.70 3.06
N ASP A 22 -1.70 -6.51 2.27
CA ASP A 22 -0.30 -6.29 1.92
C ASP A 22 -0.19 -5.65 0.55
N CYS A 23 0.75 -4.73 0.37
CA CYS A 23 1.00 -4.10 -0.93
C CYS A 23 2.47 -3.94 -1.22
N PHE A 24 2.78 -3.80 -2.51
CA PHE A 24 4.05 -3.22 -2.91
C PHE A 24 4.09 -1.72 -2.56
N LYS A 25 5.17 -1.28 -1.93
CA LYS A 25 5.41 0.10 -1.50
C LYS A 25 6.78 0.55 -1.96
N CYS A 26 6.81 1.43 -2.96
CA CYS A 26 8.04 1.85 -3.61
C CYS A 26 7.82 3.12 -4.42
N VAL A 27 8.93 3.78 -4.76
CA VAL A 27 8.98 4.89 -5.72
C VAL A 27 10.07 4.56 -6.74
N SER A 28 9.81 4.88 -8.00
CA SER A 28 10.79 4.90 -9.10
C SER A 28 10.72 6.25 -9.80
N ILE A 29 11.87 6.86 -10.02
CA ILE A 29 12.06 8.08 -10.81
C ILE A 29 13.00 7.73 -11.97
N ASN A 30 12.53 7.91 -13.20
CA ASN A 30 13.27 7.59 -14.42
C ASN A 30 13.81 6.15 -14.49
N GLY A 31 13.14 5.20 -13.84
CA GLY A 31 13.54 3.79 -13.89
C GLY A 31 14.66 3.41 -12.90
N ASP A 32 14.95 4.25 -11.90
CA ASP A 32 15.94 3.96 -10.87
C ASP A 32 15.56 2.77 -9.96
N ASN A 33 14.30 2.36 -9.98
CA ASN A 33 13.81 1.16 -9.32
C ASN A 33 12.97 0.28 -10.26
N PRO A 34 13.62 -0.60 -11.05
CA PRO A 34 12.93 -1.47 -12.02
C PRO A 34 11.88 -2.40 -11.40
N ALA A 35 12.08 -2.84 -10.15
CA ALA A 35 11.10 -3.67 -9.44
C ALA A 35 9.80 -2.91 -9.16
N CYS A 36 9.88 -1.59 -8.96
CA CYS A 36 8.70 -0.75 -8.76
C CYS A 36 7.93 -0.50 -10.07
N ASP A 37 8.63 -0.38 -11.19
CA ASP A 37 8.04 -0.10 -12.51
C ASP A 37 7.34 -1.30 -13.13
N ASP A 38 7.76 -2.51 -12.76
CA ASP A 38 7.32 -3.77 -13.34
C ASP A 38 5.78 -3.93 -13.46
N PRO A 39 5.23 -4.57 -14.51
CA PRO A 39 3.78 -4.71 -14.70
C PRO A 39 2.99 -5.57 -13.70
N PHE A 40 3.56 -6.05 -12.59
CA PHE A 40 3.05 -7.07 -11.64
C PHE A 40 3.56 -8.51 -11.91
N HIS A 41 4.88 -8.67 -12.05
CA HIS A 41 5.60 -9.91 -11.84
C HIS A 41 6.11 -9.99 -10.40
N ASN A 42 5.71 -11.05 -9.72
CA ASN A 42 6.14 -11.41 -8.37
C ASN A 42 7.60 -11.86 -8.25
N ASN A 43 8.38 -11.81 -9.35
CA ASN A 43 9.75 -12.31 -9.37
C ASN A 43 10.76 -11.32 -8.75
N TYR A 44 10.35 -10.07 -8.54
CA TYR A 44 11.18 -9.04 -7.92
C TYR A 44 10.62 -8.68 -6.54
N THR A 45 11.29 -9.28 -5.56
CA THR A 45 11.61 -8.73 -4.24
C THR A 45 10.45 -8.54 -3.25
N ALA A 46 10.43 -9.44 -2.26
CA ALA A 46 9.82 -9.22 -0.95
C ALA A 46 10.32 -7.93 -0.24
N GLU A 47 11.39 -7.30 -0.75
CA GLU A 47 11.98 -6.07 -0.20
C GLU A 47 11.10 -4.83 -0.40
N ILE A 48 10.29 -4.80 -1.47
CA ILE A 48 9.33 -3.70 -1.69
C ILE A 48 7.92 -4.08 -1.25
N TYR A 49 7.76 -5.20 -0.55
CA TYR A 49 6.48 -5.71 -0.05
C TYR A 49 6.28 -5.28 1.40
N GLU A 50 5.18 -4.58 1.68
CA GLU A 50 4.82 -4.10 3.01
C GLU A 50 3.67 -4.96 3.58
N SER A 51 3.90 -5.57 4.74
CA SER A 51 2.93 -6.38 5.49
C SER A 51 3.10 -6.17 7.01
N PRO A 52 2.07 -5.72 7.75
CA PRO A 52 0.79 -5.18 7.26
C PRO A 52 0.98 -3.83 6.56
N CYS A 53 0.27 -3.60 5.44
CA CYS A 53 0.34 -2.30 4.77
C CYS A 53 -0.53 -1.28 5.49
N MET A 54 0.05 -0.17 5.93
CA MET A 54 -0.66 0.87 6.67
C MET A 54 -0.67 2.18 5.89
N GLY A 55 -1.84 2.80 5.77
CA GLY A 55 -2.05 4.04 5.03
C GLY A 55 -2.54 5.19 5.90
N GLY A 56 -2.33 6.42 5.44
CA GLY A 56 -2.93 7.61 6.06
C GLY A 56 -4.42 7.70 5.74
N ARG A 57 -5.22 8.21 6.68
CA ARG A 57 -6.64 8.49 6.49
C ARG A 57 -6.87 9.99 6.50
N LYS A 58 -7.67 10.50 5.57
CA LYS A 58 -7.99 11.93 5.50
C LYS A 58 -8.57 12.42 6.83
N ASP A 59 -8.13 13.61 7.27
CA ASP A 59 -8.56 14.29 8.50
C ASP A 59 -8.33 13.47 9.79
N ARG A 60 -7.37 12.54 9.78
CA ARG A 60 -6.99 11.73 10.95
C ARG A 60 -5.48 11.65 11.10
N ASN A 61 -5.03 11.66 12.35
CA ASN A 61 -3.63 11.48 12.69
C ASN A 61 -3.32 9.98 12.88
N GLY A 62 -2.20 9.55 12.35
CA GLY A 62 -1.73 8.16 12.45
C GLY A 62 -1.97 7.34 11.18
N LEU A 63 -1.59 6.07 11.27
CA LEU A 63 -1.71 5.10 10.19
C LEU A 63 -2.84 4.11 10.50
N PHE A 64 -3.56 3.71 9.47
CA PHE A 64 -4.71 2.82 9.54
C PHE A 64 -4.50 1.62 8.61
N PRO A 65 -5.11 0.46 8.93
CA PRO A 65 -5.09 -0.70 8.05
C PRO A 65 -5.49 -0.34 6.63
N ALA A 66 -4.62 -0.61 5.67
CA ALA A 66 -4.92 -0.36 4.27
C ALA A 66 -5.98 -1.35 3.76
N THR A 67 -6.81 -0.87 2.85
CA THR A 67 -7.85 -1.68 2.19
C THR A 67 -7.67 -1.72 0.67
N ALA A 68 -6.71 -0.97 0.12
CA ALA A 68 -6.39 -0.96 -1.30
C ALA A 68 -4.89 -0.70 -1.56
N CYS A 69 -4.36 -1.30 -2.62
CA CYS A 69 -3.03 -1.02 -3.13
C CYS A 69 -3.15 -0.05 -4.31
N ILE A 70 -2.33 0.99 -4.33
CA ILE A 70 -2.26 1.93 -5.46
C ILE A 70 -0.97 1.75 -6.23
N LYS A 71 -1.05 1.87 -7.56
CA LYS A 71 0.08 2.06 -8.46
C LYS A 71 -0.23 3.27 -9.34
N MET A 72 0.51 4.34 -9.16
CA MET A 72 0.48 5.52 -10.02
C MET A 72 1.71 5.50 -10.92
N ALA A 73 1.51 5.55 -12.22
CA ALA A 73 2.59 5.70 -13.19
C ALA A 73 2.28 6.91 -14.07
N GLY A 74 3.27 7.79 -14.25
CA GLY A 74 3.08 9.04 -14.98
C GLY A 74 4.38 9.57 -15.56
N GLN A 75 4.24 10.61 -16.37
CA GLN A 75 5.37 11.33 -16.96
C GLN A 75 5.12 12.83 -16.81
N TYR A 76 6.10 13.56 -16.29
CA TYR A 76 6.12 15.01 -16.27
C TYR A 76 6.29 15.57 -17.69
N GLN A 77 5.91 16.84 -17.90
CA GLN A 77 6.07 17.50 -19.20
C GLN A 77 7.53 17.55 -19.68
N ASN A 78 8.50 17.55 -18.76
CA ASN A 78 9.94 17.51 -19.07
C ASN A 78 10.44 16.09 -19.45
N GLY A 79 9.55 15.09 -19.53
CA GLY A 79 9.86 13.72 -19.87
C GLY A 79 10.24 12.82 -18.70
N THR A 80 10.36 13.36 -17.47
CA THR A 80 10.69 12.58 -16.27
C THR A 80 9.57 11.59 -15.98
N LYS A 81 9.88 10.30 -15.86
CA LYS A 81 8.91 9.26 -15.52
C LYS A 81 8.90 9.02 -14.02
N ILE A 82 7.72 8.79 -13.46
CA ILE A 82 7.56 8.45 -12.06
C ILE A 82 6.58 7.29 -11.91
N THR A 83 6.94 6.33 -11.06
CA THR A 83 6.05 5.28 -10.58
C THR A 83 6.01 5.32 -9.06
N VAL A 84 4.83 5.33 -8.48
CA VAL A 84 4.61 5.29 -7.02
C VAL A 84 3.66 4.15 -6.71
N ARG A 85 4.06 3.26 -5.81
CA ARG A 85 3.18 2.27 -5.21
C ARG A 85 3.08 2.48 -3.71
N GLY A 86 1.91 2.20 -3.14
CA GLY A 86 1.74 2.34 -1.70
C GLY A 86 0.42 1.80 -1.17
N CYS A 87 0.33 1.88 0.15
CA CYS A 87 -0.85 1.55 0.92
C CYS A 87 -1.86 2.69 0.86
N ALA A 88 -3.13 2.38 0.61
CA ALA A 88 -4.21 3.35 0.70
C ALA A 88 -5.47 2.74 1.33
N LEU A 89 -6.35 3.60 1.82
CA LEU A 89 -7.64 3.19 2.36
C LEU A 89 -8.74 4.20 2.02
N ASP A 90 -9.97 3.70 2.01
CA ASP A 90 -11.18 4.51 1.94
C ASP A 90 -11.39 5.24 3.26
N SER A 91 -11.46 6.57 3.23
CA SER A 91 -11.75 7.33 4.44
C SER A 91 -13.25 7.41 4.73
N GLY A 92 -14.10 6.91 3.84
CA GLY A 92 -15.56 6.90 3.95
C GLY A 92 -16.19 8.28 3.75
N SER A 93 -15.45 9.24 3.17
CA SER A 93 -15.96 10.58 2.88
C SER A 93 -17.19 10.55 1.95
N LEU A 94 -18.05 11.57 2.02
CA LEU A 94 -19.17 11.75 1.08
C LEU A 94 -18.71 12.22 -0.31
N THR A 95 -17.48 12.74 -0.40
CA THR A 95 -16.88 13.24 -1.64
C THR A 95 -15.87 12.24 -2.16
N ILE A 96 -16.19 11.57 -3.27
CA ILE A 96 -15.28 10.66 -3.97
C ILE A 96 -13.98 11.34 -4.42
N ASP A 97 -14.03 12.66 -4.62
CA ASP A 97 -12.95 13.49 -5.19
C ASP A 97 -11.73 13.67 -4.29
N THR A 98 -11.82 13.22 -3.04
CA THR A 98 -10.75 13.44 -2.06
C THR A 98 -9.98 12.17 -1.73
N GLU A 99 -10.28 11.05 -2.40
CA GLU A 99 -9.67 9.75 -2.12
C GLU A 99 -9.32 9.02 -3.40
N ILE A 100 -8.01 8.83 -3.61
CA ILE A 100 -7.45 8.20 -4.82
C ILE A 100 -7.99 6.78 -5.07
N ILE A 101 -8.35 6.05 -4.02
CA ILE A 101 -8.86 4.68 -4.10
C ILE A 101 -10.30 4.57 -4.60
N ARG A 102 -11.06 5.67 -4.59
CA ARG A 102 -12.44 5.74 -5.10
C ARG A 102 -12.56 6.44 -6.46
N MET A 103 -11.42 6.82 -7.04
CA MET A 103 -11.38 7.51 -8.32
C MET A 103 -10.93 6.57 -9.43
N SER A 104 -11.84 6.23 -10.35
CA SER A 104 -11.48 5.61 -11.62
C SER A 104 -10.99 6.69 -12.59
N HIS A 105 -9.71 7.04 -12.53
CA HIS A 105 -9.17 8.07 -13.41
C HIS A 105 -8.37 7.47 -14.58
N CYS A 106 -8.78 7.80 -15.80
CA CYS A 106 -7.96 7.75 -17.00
C CYS A 106 -7.65 9.20 -17.40
N GLY A 107 -6.54 9.77 -16.92
CA GLY A 107 -6.19 11.16 -17.20
C GLY A 107 -5.03 11.69 -16.37
N ALA A 108 -4.65 12.95 -16.61
CA ALA A 108 -3.55 13.61 -15.92
C ALA A 108 -3.92 13.98 -14.47
N PHE A 109 -2.97 13.81 -13.54
CA PHE A 109 -3.05 14.39 -12.20
C PHE A 109 -2.24 15.69 -12.20
N TYR A 110 -2.86 16.77 -11.71
CA TYR A 110 -2.20 18.06 -11.58
C TYR A 110 -1.81 18.25 -10.12
N PHE A 111 -0.52 18.37 -9.85
CA PHE A 111 -0.02 18.62 -8.50
C PHE A 111 0.21 20.12 -8.35
N ASP A 112 -0.46 20.76 -7.38
CA ASP A 112 -0.46 22.23 -7.21
C ASP A 112 -0.86 23.02 -8.47
N GLY A 113 -1.79 22.48 -9.26
CA GLY A 113 -2.30 23.15 -10.47
C GLY A 113 -1.30 23.21 -11.63
N LYS A 114 -0.30 22.31 -11.66
CA LYS A 114 0.70 22.18 -12.72
C LYS A 114 0.70 20.80 -13.36
#